data_AF-A0A957BYG7-F1
#
_entry.id   AF-A0A957BYG7-F1
#
_cell.length_a   1.000
_cell.length_b   1.000
_cell.length_c   1.000
_cell.angle_alpha   90.00
_cell.angle_beta   90.00
_cell.angle_gamma   90.00
#
_symmetry.space_group_name_H-M   'P 1'
#
loop_
_entity.id
_entity.type
_entity.pdbx_description
1 polymer ?
#
loop_
_entity_poly.entity_id
_entity_poly.type
_entity_poly.pdbx_seq_one_letter_code
_entity_poly.pdbx_strand_id
1 'polypeptide(L)'
;ITEPDLVLQILETVRYVDTSGGGTVLGNRVDLPNDALIEHRDSWQATTQDDRVLLSSQDTEMQVQVFTPDELDQRGIKPDSIDVVYGLFAPFDANIDFESSRLTFPQLAGREVTRYQFTDVRDGERVEHLYLVFEMRSGLFVFVDVVTTDPLYRDEVAIEEMLLTIRMQGEPPPYRLTMQASYNLHTGATIRFPNNWTVIENENNTISINSVESNLFVLIYTEADAQDNGYLNGDVIDSLLAILSPLDESLSFSREDVSLITLDNGNQAARLDYRETNESGVSYDRIVVVQRLEDGSLAFIGLVPQPGLEDITPEMEAVSIAIMGTLRAR
;
A
#
# COMPACT_ATOMS: atom_id res chain seq x y z
N ILE A 1 32.43 7.78 10.69
CA ILE A 1 31.64 8.28 9.54
C ILE A 1 31.89 9.78 9.53
N THR A 2 32.49 10.30 8.46
CA THR A 2 32.74 11.75 8.36
C THR A 2 31.46 12.44 7.85
N GLU A 3 31.17 13.68 8.25
CA GLU A 3 30.02 14.50 7.79
C GLU A 3 29.65 14.37 6.29
N PRO A 4 30.62 14.28 5.35
CA PRO A 4 30.33 14.08 3.92
C PRO A 4 29.64 12.74 3.60
N ASP A 5 29.86 11.70 4.41
CA ASP A 5 29.28 10.37 4.18
C ASP A 5 27.79 10.35 4.51
N LEU A 6 27.31 11.15 5.47
CA LEU A 6 25.90 11.14 5.88
C LEU A 6 24.99 11.88 4.88
N VAL A 7 25.49 13.00 4.34
CA VAL A 7 24.83 13.77 3.26
C VAL A 7 24.79 12.93 1.98
N LEU A 8 25.89 12.24 1.63
CA LEU A 8 25.91 11.29 0.53
C LEU A 8 25.00 10.09 0.78
N GLN A 9 24.89 9.57 2.00
CA GLN A 9 23.98 8.47 2.32
C GLN A 9 22.51 8.89 2.18
N ILE A 10 22.11 10.05 2.70
CA ILE A 10 20.74 10.55 2.52
C ILE A 10 20.48 10.84 1.04
N LEU A 11 21.43 11.47 0.33
CA LEU A 11 21.33 11.69 -1.12
C LEU A 11 21.35 10.39 -1.94
N GLU A 12 22.01 9.32 -1.49
CA GLU A 12 22.02 7.99 -2.12
C GLU A 12 20.73 7.21 -1.83
N THR A 13 20.13 7.41 -0.65
CA THR A 13 18.77 6.93 -0.35
C THR A 13 17.72 7.66 -1.17
N VAL A 14 17.99 8.94 -1.48
CA VAL A 14 17.20 9.82 -2.34
C VAL A 14 17.50 9.57 -3.83
N ARG A 15 18.63 8.93 -4.17
CA ARG A 15 18.96 8.47 -5.53
C ARG A 15 18.30 7.13 -5.78
N TYR A 16 17.05 7.22 -6.23
CA TYR A 16 16.47 6.42 -7.30
C TYR A 16 17.05 5.00 -7.41
N VAL A 17 16.53 4.06 -6.61
CA VAL A 17 16.57 2.66 -7.01
C VAL A 17 15.53 2.53 -8.11
N ASP A 18 15.98 2.56 -9.37
CA ASP A 18 15.24 1.97 -10.47
C ASP A 18 15.03 0.48 -10.10
N THR A 19 13.85 0.17 -9.56
CA THR A 19 13.46 -1.18 -9.13
C THR A 19 13.09 -2.09 -10.30
N SER A 20 13.55 -1.79 -11.53
CA SER A 20 13.44 -2.70 -12.68
C SER A 20 14.02 -4.11 -12.44
N GLY A 21 14.64 -4.39 -11.29
CA GLY A 21 15.06 -5.73 -10.85
C GLY A 21 14.42 -6.28 -9.58
N GLY A 22 13.51 -5.58 -8.90
CA GLY A 22 12.89 -6.02 -7.63
C GLY A 22 11.38 -5.93 -7.71
N GLY A 23 10.73 -7.07 -7.98
CA GLY A 23 9.28 -7.15 -8.21
C GLY A 23 8.48 -6.39 -7.15
N THR A 24 7.72 -5.40 -7.61
CA THR A 24 6.74 -4.67 -6.81
C THR A 24 5.50 -5.56 -6.59
N VAL A 25 5.02 -5.57 -5.34
CA VAL A 25 4.06 -6.58 -4.85
C VAL A 25 2.63 -6.22 -5.20
N LEU A 26 2.31 -4.96 -5.40
CA LEU A 26 1.18 -4.44 -6.17
C LEU A 26 1.73 -3.13 -6.72
N GLY A 27 1.90 -3.01 -8.03
CA GLY A 27 2.57 -1.85 -8.65
C GLY A 27 1.91 -1.43 -9.95
N ASN A 28 1.11 -2.32 -10.51
CA ASN A 28 0.40 -2.11 -11.74
C ASN A 28 -1.07 -1.84 -11.44
N ARG A 29 -1.56 -0.75 -12.01
CA ARG A 29 -2.96 -0.36 -11.95
C ARG A 29 -3.60 -0.72 -13.28
N VAL A 30 -4.82 -1.22 -13.21
CA VAL A 30 -5.71 -1.35 -14.36
C VAL A 30 -7.06 -0.73 -14.03
N ASP A 31 -7.55 0.08 -14.97
CA ASP A 31 -8.86 0.70 -14.83
C ASP A 31 -9.96 -0.32 -15.11
N LEU A 32 -10.97 -0.28 -14.26
CA LEU A 32 -12.22 -1.02 -14.41
C LEU A 32 -13.29 -0.09 -15.02
N PRO A 33 -14.39 -0.63 -15.55
CA PRO A 33 -15.54 0.18 -15.93
C PRO A 33 -16.05 1.05 -14.78
N ASN A 34 -16.80 2.10 -15.13
CA ASN A 34 -17.44 3.02 -14.18
C ASN A 34 -16.46 3.76 -13.26
N ASP A 35 -15.30 4.16 -13.79
CA ASP A 35 -14.23 4.85 -13.06
C ASP A 35 -13.79 4.10 -11.80
N ALA A 36 -13.90 2.77 -11.78
CA ALA A 36 -13.27 1.95 -10.76
C ALA A 36 -11.83 1.58 -11.18
N LEU A 37 -11.03 1.11 -10.24
CA LEU A 37 -9.69 0.61 -10.50
C LEU A 37 -9.37 -0.59 -9.62
N ILE A 38 -8.42 -1.39 -10.05
CA ILE A 38 -7.78 -2.45 -9.26
C ILE A 38 -6.26 -2.37 -9.45
N GLU A 39 -5.53 -2.66 -8.38
CA GLU A 39 -4.09 -2.83 -8.40
C GLU A 39 -3.74 -4.31 -8.32
N HIS A 40 -2.68 -4.71 -9.03
CA HIS A 40 -2.24 -6.09 -9.10
C HIS A 40 -0.71 -6.24 -9.00
N ARG A 41 -0.28 -7.46 -8.69
CA ARG A 41 1.13 -7.78 -8.47
C ARG A 41 1.90 -7.72 -9.79
N ASP A 42 3.20 -7.47 -9.74
CA ASP A 42 4.06 -7.55 -10.94
C ASP A 42 4.14 -8.94 -11.55
N SER A 43 4.01 -9.98 -10.72
CA SER A 43 3.98 -11.35 -11.20
C SER A 43 2.68 -11.72 -11.92
N TRP A 44 1.68 -10.84 -11.89
CA TRP A 44 0.39 -11.03 -12.55
C TRP A 44 0.32 -10.17 -13.81
N GLN A 45 -0.23 -10.76 -14.87
CA GLN A 45 -0.51 -10.05 -16.11
C GLN A 45 -1.95 -9.54 -16.08
N ALA A 46 -2.17 -8.29 -16.50
CA ALA A 46 -3.50 -7.72 -16.67
C ALA A 46 -3.84 -7.54 -18.14
N THR A 47 -5.05 -7.94 -18.53
CA THR A 47 -5.63 -7.63 -19.83
C THR A 47 -7.05 -7.15 -19.65
N THR A 48 -7.39 -6.01 -20.24
CA THR A 48 -8.77 -5.53 -20.28
C THR A 48 -9.46 -6.13 -21.50
N GLN A 49 -10.61 -6.76 -21.30
CA GLN A 49 -11.44 -7.32 -22.36
C GLN A 49 -12.88 -6.87 -22.16
N ASP A 50 -13.43 -6.13 -23.11
CA ASP A 50 -14.80 -5.62 -23.06
C ASP A 50 -15.09 -4.85 -21.75
N ASP A 51 -15.96 -5.39 -20.89
CA ASP A 51 -16.42 -4.85 -19.60
C ASP A 51 -15.74 -5.51 -18.39
N ARG A 52 -14.63 -6.21 -18.60
CA ARG A 52 -13.90 -6.93 -17.55
C ARG A 52 -12.39 -6.76 -17.62
N VAL A 53 -11.76 -6.98 -16.49
CA VAL A 53 -10.31 -7.10 -16.36
C VAL A 53 -9.99 -8.57 -16.06
N LEU A 54 -9.08 -9.14 -16.83
CA LEU A 54 -8.49 -10.45 -16.56
C LEU A 54 -7.09 -10.27 -15.99
N LEU A 55 -6.86 -10.90 -14.85
CA LEU A 55 -5.62 -10.91 -14.10
C LEU A 55 -5.14 -12.35 -14.01
N SER A 56 -3.92 -12.66 -14.46
CA SER A 56 -3.44 -14.05 -14.49
C SER A 56 -2.04 -14.20 -13.89
N SER A 57 -1.86 -15.22 -13.06
CA SER A 57 -0.57 -15.76 -12.62
C SER A 57 -0.25 -17.07 -13.37
N GLN A 58 0.75 -17.82 -12.93
CA GLN A 58 1.12 -19.10 -13.53
C GLN A 58 0.00 -20.15 -13.45
N ASP A 59 -0.72 -20.19 -12.32
CA ASP A 59 -1.69 -21.26 -12.00
C ASP A 59 -3.09 -20.71 -11.65
N THR A 60 -3.27 -19.39 -11.69
CA THR A 60 -4.50 -18.71 -11.27
C THR A 60 -4.92 -17.66 -12.29
N GLU A 61 -6.20 -17.61 -12.61
CA GLU A 61 -6.86 -16.56 -13.37
C GLU A 61 -7.91 -15.88 -12.49
N MET A 62 -8.00 -14.56 -12.54
CA MET A 62 -8.97 -13.74 -11.82
C MET A 62 -9.62 -12.79 -12.82
N GLN A 63 -10.94 -12.90 -12.98
CA GLN A 63 -11.74 -11.98 -13.77
C GLN A 63 -12.50 -11.04 -12.83
N VAL A 64 -12.36 -9.74 -13.07
CA VAL A 64 -13.02 -8.68 -12.29
C VAL A 64 -14.00 -7.93 -13.19
N GLN A 65 -15.25 -7.81 -12.74
CA GLN A 65 -16.33 -7.06 -13.38
C GLN A 65 -16.96 -6.10 -12.38
N VAL A 66 -17.40 -4.94 -12.87
CA VAL A 66 -18.09 -3.92 -12.07
C VAL A 66 -19.42 -3.64 -12.71
N PHE A 67 -20.49 -3.71 -11.92
CA PHE A 67 -21.87 -3.50 -12.36
C PHE A 67 -22.52 -2.36 -11.60
N THR A 68 -23.23 -1.51 -12.33
CA THR A 68 -24.24 -0.61 -11.78
C THR A 68 -25.51 -1.40 -11.43
N PRO A 69 -26.33 -0.91 -10.48
CA PRO A 69 -27.63 -1.51 -10.20
C PRO A 69 -28.54 -1.62 -11.44
N ASP A 70 -28.48 -0.64 -12.35
CA ASP A 70 -29.26 -0.64 -13.59
C ASP A 70 -28.80 -1.73 -14.57
N GLU A 71 -27.49 -2.00 -14.66
CA GLU A 71 -26.96 -3.10 -15.48
C GLU A 71 -27.38 -4.47 -14.95
N LEU A 72 -27.45 -4.62 -13.63
CA LEU A 72 -27.96 -5.85 -13.00
C LEU A 72 -29.45 -6.02 -13.29
N ASP A 73 -30.25 -4.97 -13.14
CA ASP A 73 -31.70 -5.00 -13.42
C ASP A 73 -31.99 -5.33 -14.90
N GLN A 74 -31.21 -4.78 -15.84
CA GLN A 74 -31.28 -5.12 -17.27
C GLN A 74 -31.00 -6.61 -17.53
N ARG A 75 -30.17 -7.25 -16.71
CA ARG A 75 -29.90 -8.70 -16.76
C ARG A 75 -30.93 -9.53 -15.98
N GLY A 76 -31.91 -8.88 -15.34
CA GLY A 76 -32.90 -9.53 -14.47
C GLY A 76 -32.30 -10.02 -13.15
N ILE A 77 -31.14 -9.49 -12.76
CA ILE A 77 -30.42 -9.79 -11.53
C ILE A 77 -30.75 -8.70 -10.53
N LYS A 78 -31.18 -9.08 -9.32
CA LYS A 78 -31.40 -8.08 -8.27
C LYS A 78 -30.05 -7.54 -7.79
N PRO A 79 -29.94 -6.25 -7.44
CA PRO A 79 -28.74 -5.66 -6.86
C PRO A 79 -28.56 -6.10 -5.40
N ASP A 80 -28.32 -7.39 -5.21
CA ASP A 80 -28.02 -8.08 -3.97
C ASP A 80 -26.87 -9.06 -4.25
N SER A 81 -25.90 -9.16 -3.33
CA SER A 81 -24.68 -9.92 -3.59
C SER A 81 -24.94 -11.42 -3.81
N ILE A 82 -25.96 -11.99 -3.18
CA ILE A 82 -26.35 -13.39 -3.39
C ILE A 82 -26.98 -13.56 -4.77
N ASP A 83 -27.92 -12.68 -5.13
CA ASP A 83 -28.56 -12.69 -6.44
C ASP A 83 -27.54 -12.47 -7.57
N VAL A 84 -26.50 -11.65 -7.36
CA VAL A 84 -25.40 -11.45 -8.31
C VAL A 84 -24.57 -12.71 -8.48
N VAL A 85 -24.15 -13.37 -7.39
CA VAL A 85 -23.43 -14.65 -7.47
C VAL A 85 -24.27 -15.69 -8.22
N TYR A 86 -25.55 -15.81 -7.88
CA TYR A 86 -26.45 -16.77 -8.52
C TYR A 86 -26.70 -16.45 -10.00
N GLY A 87 -26.96 -15.19 -10.31
CA GLY A 87 -27.29 -14.73 -11.66
C GLY A 87 -26.10 -14.77 -12.63
N LEU A 88 -24.87 -14.71 -12.09
CA LEU A 88 -23.63 -14.83 -12.87
C LEU A 88 -22.99 -16.23 -12.74
N PHE A 89 -23.66 -17.19 -12.09
CA PHE A 89 -23.15 -18.54 -11.94
C PHE A 89 -23.08 -19.25 -13.30
N ALA A 90 -21.85 -19.54 -13.74
CA ALA A 90 -21.57 -20.07 -15.07
C ALA A 90 -20.41 -21.09 -15.01
N PRO A 91 -20.65 -22.31 -14.48
CA PRO A 91 -19.64 -23.36 -14.46
C PRO A 91 -19.27 -23.81 -15.88
N PHE A 92 -18.05 -24.31 -16.04
CA PHE A 92 -17.61 -24.98 -17.27
C PHE A 92 -18.37 -26.30 -17.49
N ASP A 93 -18.56 -27.10 -16.43
CA ASP A 93 -19.44 -28.26 -16.46
C ASP A 93 -20.89 -27.86 -16.14
N ALA A 94 -21.74 -27.88 -17.16
CA ALA A 94 -23.17 -27.56 -17.06
C ALA A 94 -23.98 -28.52 -16.14
N ASN A 95 -23.39 -29.62 -15.67
CA ASN A 95 -24.02 -30.51 -14.69
C ASN A 95 -23.84 -30.04 -13.23
N ILE A 96 -23.04 -28.99 -12.99
CA ILE A 96 -22.86 -28.42 -11.67
C ILE A 96 -24.02 -27.45 -11.40
N ASP A 97 -24.85 -27.80 -10.43
CA ASP A 97 -25.91 -26.92 -9.95
C ASP A 97 -25.40 -25.92 -8.91
N PHE A 98 -26.05 -24.77 -8.84
CA PHE A 98 -25.79 -23.79 -7.77
C PHE A 98 -26.32 -24.30 -6.42
N GLU A 99 -25.47 -24.34 -5.40
CA GLU A 99 -25.81 -24.80 -4.06
C GLU A 99 -25.70 -23.67 -3.03
N SER A 100 -26.81 -23.03 -2.67
CA SER A 100 -26.80 -21.88 -1.75
C SER A 100 -26.16 -22.16 -0.38
N SER A 101 -26.08 -23.42 0.06
CA SER A 101 -25.39 -23.82 1.29
C SER A 101 -23.87 -23.63 1.25
N ARG A 102 -23.28 -23.41 0.08
CA ARG A 102 -21.85 -23.12 -0.10
C ARG A 102 -21.51 -21.64 0.02
N LEU A 103 -22.52 -20.77 0.14
CA LEU A 103 -22.32 -19.35 0.37
C LEU A 103 -21.75 -19.11 1.77
N THR A 104 -20.75 -18.25 1.83
CA THR A 104 -20.15 -17.74 3.07
C THR A 104 -20.04 -16.22 2.99
N PHE A 105 -19.96 -15.56 4.15
CA PHE A 105 -19.97 -14.10 4.25
C PHE A 105 -18.76 -13.59 5.05
N PRO A 106 -17.52 -13.79 4.54
CA PRO A 106 -16.34 -13.24 5.19
C PRO A 106 -16.35 -11.71 5.24
N GLN A 107 -15.56 -11.18 6.18
CA GLN A 107 -15.27 -9.75 6.28
C GLN A 107 -13.85 -9.50 5.73
N LEU A 108 -13.75 -8.72 4.65
CA LEU A 108 -12.47 -8.28 4.08
C LEU A 108 -12.31 -6.77 4.33
N ALA A 109 -11.35 -6.40 5.18
CA ALA A 109 -11.12 -5.02 5.66
C ALA A 109 -12.39 -4.28 6.16
N GLY A 110 -13.32 -5.00 6.78
CA GLY A 110 -14.59 -4.44 7.28
C GLY A 110 -15.67 -4.24 6.22
N ARG A 111 -15.48 -4.79 5.02
CA ARG A 111 -16.50 -4.98 3.99
C ARG A 111 -17.00 -6.42 4.07
N GLU A 112 -18.31 -6.61 4.09
CA GLU A 112 -18.91 -7.93 3.92
C GLU A 112 -18.77 -8.36 2.47
N VAL A 113 -18.26 -9.56 2.24
CA VAL A 113 -18.08 -10.15 0.91
C VAL A 113 -18.86 -11.44 0.84
N THR A 114 -19.68 -11.61 -0.19
CA THR A 114 -20.34 -12.89 -0.47
C THR A 114 -19.35 -13.77 -1.22
N ARG A 115 -19.00 -14.91 -0.61
CA ARG A 115 -18.05 -15.90 -1.13
C ARG A 115 -18.77 -17.18 -1.49
N TYR A 116 -18.57 -17.66 -2.71
CA TYR A 116 -19.07 -18.95 -3.20
C TYR A 116 -17.93 -19.74 -3.82
N GLN A 117 -17.72 -20.98 -3.38
CA GLN A 117 -16.62 -21.81 -3.84
C GLN A 117 -17.12 -23.18 -4.30
N PHE A 118 -16.61 -23.64 -5.43
CA PHE A 118 -16.92 -24.96 -5.98
C PHE A 118 -15.78 -25.49 -6.84
N THR A 119 -15.78 -26.81 -7.04
CA THR A 119 -14.85 -27.48 -7.93
C THR A 119 -15.54 -27.74 -9.27
N ASP A 120 -14.80 -27.52 -10.36
CA ASP A 120 -15.25 -27.73 -11.74
C ASP A 120 -14.23 -28.56 -12.54
N VAL A 121 -14.53 -28.85 -13.80
CA VAL A 121 -13.66 -29.53 -14.76
C VAL A 121 -13.53 -28.71 -16.03
N ARG A 122 -12.31 -28.25 -16.34
CA ARG A 122 -11.97 -27.54 -17.58
C ARG A 122 -10.99 -28.40 -18.38
N ASP A 123 -11.36 -28.76 -19.61
CA ASP A 123 -10.54 -29.59 -20.50
C ASP A 123 -10.05 -30.92 -19.89
N GLY A 124 -10.85 -31.49 -18.96
CA GLY A 124 -10.53 -32.73 -18.26
C GLY A 124 -9.66 -32.56 -17.01
N GLU A 125 -9.24 -31.34 -16.69
CA GLU A 125 -8.52 -31.00 -15.47
C GLU A 125 -9.46 -30.44 -14.41
N ARG A 126 -9.23 -30.84 -13.16
CA ARG A 126 -9.96 -30.30 -12.01
C ARG A 126 -9.48 -28.87 -11.76
N VAL A 127 -10.42 -27.93 -11.72
CA VAL A 127 -10.18 -26.54 -11.33
C VAL A 127 -11.04 -26.18 -10.12
N GLU A 128 -10.59 -25.23 -9.32
CA GLU A 128 -11.39 -24.66 -8.25
C GLU A 128 -11.83 -23.25 -8.67
N HIS A 129 -13.12 -22.96 -8.48
CA HIS A 129 -13.71 -21.64 -8.67
C HIS A 129 -13.98 -21.00 -7.33
N LEU A 130 -13.68 -19.71 -7.25
CA LEU A 130 -14.01 -18.84 -6.12
C LEU A 130 -14.67 -17.57 -6.67
N TYR A 131 -15.96 -17.43 -6.42
CA TYR A 131 -16.72 -16.23 -6.73
C TYR A 131 -16.78 -15.34 -5.50
N LEU A 132 -16.50 -14.06 -5.69
CA LEU A 132 -16.53 -13.05 -4.65
C LEU A 132 -17.35 -11.85 -5.13
N VAL A 133 -18.33 -11.45 -4.32
CA VAL A 133 -19.19 -10.30 -4.64
C VAL A 133 -19.29 -9.36 -3.46
N PHE A 134 -19.15 -8.07 -3.72
CA PHE A 134 -19.39 -7.04 -2.71
C PHE A 134 -19.88 -5.74 -3.36
N GLU A 135 -20.54 -4.91 -2.55
CA GLU A 135 -20.95 -3.57 -2.93
C GLU A 135 -19.88 -2.54 -2.52
N MET A 136 -19.53 -1.64 -3.44
CA MET A 136 -18.68 -0.47 -3.18
C MET A 136 -19.49 0.63 -2.49
N ARG A 137 -18.82 1.61 -1.87
CA ARG A 137 -19.50 2.73 -1.22
C ARG A 137 -20.34 3.58 -2.20
N SER A 138 -19.96 3.58 -3.47
CA SER A 138 -20.68 4.23 -4.56
C SER A 138 -21.99 3.52 -4.95
N GLY A 139 -22.25 2.32 -4.44
CA GLY A 139 -23.39 1.47 -4.82
C GLY A 139 -23.13 0.57 -6.03
N LEU A 140 -21.89 0.53 -6.55
CA LEU A 140 -21.49 -0.41 -7.60
C LEU A 140 -21.23 -1.81 -7.02
N PHE A 141 -21.58 -2.85 -7.77
CA PHE A 141 -21.32 -4.23 -7.41
C PHE A 141 -20.08 -4.73 -8.13
N VAL A 142 -19.12 -5.24 -7.36
CA VAL A 142 -17.94 -5.90 -7.91
C VAL A 142 -18.16 -7.40 -7.87
N PHE A 143 -18.00 -8.06 -9.01
CA PHE A 143 -17.98 -9.50 -9.14
C PHE A 143 -16.58 -9.95 -9.55
N VAL A 144 -16.04 -10.90 -8.79
CA VAL A 144 -14.73 -11.50 -9.06
C VAL A 144 -14.89 -13.00 -9.20
N ASP A 145 -14.42 -13.55 -10.32
CA ASP A 145 -14.31 -14.99 -10.57
C ASP A 145 -12.84 -15.37 -10.59
N VAL A 146 -12.43 -16.19 -9.62
CA VAL A 146 -11.09 -16.77 -9.58
C VAL A 146 -11.17 -18.23 -10.00
N VAL A 147 -10.37 -18.61 -10.99
CA VAL A 147 -10.18 -19.99 -11.45
C VAL A 147 -8.74 -20.40 -11.19
N THR A 148 -8.53 -21.50 -10.46
CA THR A 148 -7.17 -22.00 -10.19
C THR A 148 -7.08 -23.51 -10.35
N THR A 149 -5.93 -23.99 -10.81
CA THR A 149 -5.57 -25.42 -10.78
C THR A 149 -4.90 -25.82 -9.47
N ASP A 150 -4.55 -24.87 -8.60
CA ASP A 150 -3.97 -25.13 -7.28
C ASP A 150 -5.07 -25.26 -6.21
N PRO A 151 -5.35 -26.48 -5.71
CA PRO A 151 -6.39 -26.69 -4.71
C PRO A 151 -6.07 -26.06 -3.35
N LEU A 152 -4.83 -25.62 -3.11
CA LEU A 152 -4.43 -24.94 -1.88
C LEU A 152 -4.61 -23.43 -1.93
N TYR A 153 -5.03 -22.86 -3.07
CA TYR A 153 -5.12 -21.42 -3.28
C TYR A 153 -3.88 -20.72 -2.73
N ARG A 154 -2.67 -21.09 -3.17
CA ARG A 154 -1.44 -20.42 -2.69
C ARG A 154 -1.47 -18.91 -2.94
N ASP A 155 -2.27 -18.48 -3.91
CA ASP A 155 -2.53 -17.09 -4.24
C ASP A 155 -3.68 -16.45 -3.44
N GLU A 156 -4.32 -17.12 -2.45
CA GLU A 156 -5.46 -16.57 -1.69
C GLU A 156 -5.11 -15.22 -1.05
N VAL A 157 -3.92 -15.12 -0.45
CA VAL A 157 -3.42 -13.86 0.11
C VAL A 157 -3.25 -12.78 -0.96
N ALA A 158 -2.74 -13.15 -2.15
CA ALA A 158 -2.57 -12.22 -3.26
C ALA A 158 -3.92 -11.72 -3.78
N ILE A 159 -4.89 -12.62 -3.91
CA ILE A 159 -6.26 -12.31 -4.33
C ILE A 159 -6.89 -11.37 -3.31
N GLU A 160 -6.86 -11.70 -2.02
CA GLU A 160 -7.39 -10.85 -0.96
C GLU A 160 -6.74 -9.46 -0.99
N GLU A 161 -5.41 -9.38 -1.11
CA GLU A 161 -4.70 -8.11 -1.24
C GLU A 161 -5.19 -7.29 -2.44
N MET A 162 -5.32 -7.91 -3.63
CA MET A 162 -5.82 -7.24 -4.84
C MET A 162 -7.28 -6.80 -4.69
N LEU A 163 -8.15 -7.61 -4.11
CA LEU A 163 -9.56 -7.27 -3.88
C LEU A 163 -9.73 -6.03 -3.02
N LEU A 164 -8.84 -5.89 -2.03
CA LEU A 164 -8.85 -4.74 -1.15
C LEU A 164 -8.40 -3.45 -1.85
N THR A 165 -7.78 -3.53 -3.03
CA THR A 165 -7.39 -2.33 -3.81
C THR A 165 -8.56 -1.78 -4.63
N ILE A 166 -9.63 -2.56 -4.81
CA ILE A 166 -10.76 -2.21 -5.67
C ILE A 166 -11.54 -1.02 -5.08
N ARG A 167 -11.50 0.10 -5.81
CA ARG A 167 -12.02 1.41 -5.38
C ARG A 167 -12.40 2.28 -6.56
N MET A 168 -13.17 3.35 -6.32
CA MET A 168 -13.38 4.37 -7.34
C MET A 168 -12.08 5.16 -7.55
N GLN A 169 -11.85 5.67 -8.76
CA GLN A 169 -10.75 6.59 -9.02
C GLN A 169 -10.85 7.81 -8.10
N GLY A 170 -9.73 8.15 -7.47
CA GLY A 170 -9.67 9.23 -6.48
C GLY A 170 -10.19 8.86 -5.10
N GLU A 171 -10.77 7.67 -4.89
CA GLU A 171 -10.98 7.16 -3.54
C GLU A 171 -9.67 6.61 -2.98
N PRO A 172 -9.39 6.88 -1.69
CA PRO A 172 -8.29 6.23 -1.02
C PRO A 172 -8.55 4.73 -0.93
N PRO A 173 -7.51 3.90 -0.89
CA PRO A 173 -7.70 2.46 -0.72
C PRO A 173 -8.49 2.14 0.56
N PRO A 174 -9.48 1.23 0.53
CA PRO A 174 -10.48 1.04 1.58
C PRO A 174 -9.95 0.46 2.91
N TYR A 175 -8.64 0.24 3.06
CA TYR A 175 -8.06 -0.44 4.22
C TYR A 175 -8.28 0.35 5.51
N ARG A 176 -8.90 -0.28 6.52
CA ARG A 176 -8.39 -0.08 7.88
C ARG A 176 -6.98 -0.66 7.89
N LEU A 177 -5.97 0.19 8.03
CA LEU A 177 -4.56 -0.21 8.04
C LEU A 177 -4.33 -1.28 9.11
N THR A 178 -4.35 -2.54 8.71
CA THR A 178 -3.88 -3.61 9.58
C THR A 178 -2.35 -3.56 9.48
N MET A 179 -1.72 -2.90 10.45
CA MET A 179 -0.26 -2.82 10.62
C MET A 179 0.29 -4.18 11.06
N GLN A 180 0.17 -5.17 10.18
CA GLN A 180 0.49 -6.57 10.43
C GLN A 180 1.93 -6.91 10.02
N ALA A 181 2.47 -6.25 9.01
CA ALA A 181 3.86 -6.39 8.65
C ALA A 181 4.72 -5.62 9.66
N SER A 182 5.89 -6.17 9.93
CA SER A 182 6.85 -5.57 10.86
C SER A 182 8.26 -5.80 10.35
N TYR A 183 9.10 -4.79 10.54
CA TYR A 183 10.52 -4.88 10.21
C TYR A 183 11.35 -4.44 11.43
N ASN A 184 12.39 -5.22 11.73
CA ASN A 184 13.32 -4.92 12.80
C ASN A 184 14.53 -4.22 12.19
N LEU A 185 14.73 -2.96 12.57
CA LEU A 185 15.87 -2.17 12.14
C LEU A 185 17.16 -2.67 12.80
N HIS A 186 18.31 -2.37 12.20
CA HIS A 186 19.62 -2.78 12.74
C HIS A 186 19.88 -2.25 14.15
N THR A 187 19.26 -1.14 14.52
CA THR A 187 19.31 -0.55 15.87
C THR A 187 18.53 -1.35 16.91
N GLY A 188 17.74 -2.35 16.47
CA GLY A 188 16.84 -3.13 17.32
C GLY A 188 15.45 -2.53 17.44
N ALA A 189 15.21 -1.33 16.91
CA ALA A 189 13.88 -0.75 16.82
C ALA A 189 12.98 -1.58 15.88
N THR A 190 11.67 -1.54 16.11
CA THR A 190 10.67 -2.19 15.25
C THR A 190 9.71 -1.16 14.68
N ILE A 191 9.45 -1.25 13.38
CA ILE A 191 8.40 -0.48 12.69
C ILE A 191 7.35 -1.43 12.12
N ARG A 192 6.08 -1.03 12.13
CA ARG A 192 4.98 -1.79 11.54
C ARG A 192 4.30 -1.00 10.43
N PHE A 193 3.87 -1.71 9.41
CA PHE A 193 3.31 -1.13 8.20
C PHE A 193 2.27 -2.07 7.58
N PRO A 194 1.48 -1.61 6.61
CA PRO A 194 0.51 -2.45 5.92
C PRO A 194 1.20 -3.57 5.14
N ASN A 195 0.59 -4.76 5.07
CA ASN A 195 1.19 -5.93 4.41
C ASN A 195 1.48 -5.72 2.92
N ASN A 196 0.74 -4.82 2.26
CA ASN A 196 0.94 -4.49 0.85
C ASN A 196 2.08 -3.50 0.60
N TRP A 197 2.74 -2.99 1.65
CA TRP A 197 3.92 -2.15 1.50
C TRP A 197 5.19 -3.00 1.54
N THR A 198 6.20 -2.62 0.77
CA THR A 198 7.47 -3.35 0.67
C THR A 198 8.57 -2.63 1.42
N VAL A 199 9.42 -3.38 2.13
CA VAL A 199 10.61 -2.83 2.77
C VAL A 199 11.83 -3.19 1.95
N ILE A 200 12.64 -2.18 1.65
CA ILE A 200 13.94 -2.31 1.02
C ILE A 200 14.97 -1.76 2.00
N GLU A 201 15.97 -2.57 2.32
CA GLU A 201 17.13 -2.15 3.10
C GLU A 201 18.21 -1.66 2.13
N ASN A 202 18.69 -0.44 2.33
CA ASN A 202 19.72 0.15 1.48
C ASN A 202 21.10 -0.06 2.10
N GLU A 203 22.15 0.06 1.28
CA GLU A 203 23.55 -0.21 1.68
C GLU A 203 24.06 0.66 2.85
N ASN A 204 23.36 1.75 3.16
CA ASN A 204 23.68 2.70 4.21
C ASN A 204 22.89 2.50 5.54
N ASN A 205 22.24 1.34 5.71
CA ASN A 205 21.38 1.03 6.86
C ASN A 205 20.10 1.91 6.97
N THR A 206 19.74 2.64 5.91
CA THR A 206 18.39 3.19 5.80
C THR A 206 17.44 2.11 5.32
N ILE A 207 16.17 2.27 5.68
CA ILE A 207 15.11 1.44 5.11
C ILE A 207 14.14 2.33 4.34
N SER A 208 13.63 1.80 3.23
CA SER A 208 12.59 2.38 2.41
C SER A 208 11.35 1.49 2.51
N ILE A 209 10.24 2.04 2.99
CA ILE A 209 8.93 1.38 3.06
C ILE A 209 8.06 1.96 1.95
N ASN A 210 7.75 1.18 0.94
CA ASN A 210 7.14 1.64 -0.30
C ASN A 210 5.68 1.22 -0.42
N SER A 211 4.85 2.13 -0.88
CA SER A 211 3.54 1.86 -1.46
C SER A 211 3.55 2.20 -2.96
N VAL A 212 2.41 2.01 -3.61
CA VAL A 212 2.19 2.47 -5.00
C VAL A 212 2.15 3.98 -5.15
N GLU A 213 1.85 4.73 -4.08
CA GLU A 213 1.71 6.19 -4.15
C GLU A 213 2.86 6.94 -3.49
N SER A 214 3.56 6.29 -2.54
CA SER A 214 4.59 6.94 -1.74
C SER A 214 5.76 6.05 -1.36
N ASN A 215 6.87 6.69 -1.01
CA ASN A 215 8.02 6.10 -0.35
C ASN A 215 8.20 6.75 1.02
N LEU A 216 8.33 5.93 2.05
CA LEU A 216 8.69 6.34 3.40
C LEU A 216 10.10 5.84 3.70
N PHE A 217 11.07 6.74 3.79
CA PHE A 217 12.43 6.39 4.21
C PHE A 217 12.59 6.62 5.71
N VAL A 218 13.28 5.69 6.38
CA VAL A 218 13.55 5.75 7.82
C VAL A 218 15.04 5.69 8.07
N LEU A 219 15.54 6.64 8.86
CA LEU A 219 16.90 6.71 9.34
C LEU A 219 16.88 6.84 10.86
N ILE A 220 17.61 5.97 11.56
CA ILE A 220 17.71 6.00 13.02
C ILE A 220 19.11 6.42 13.44
N TYR A 221 19.17 7.45 14.26
CA TYR A 221 20.38 7.83 14.98
C TYR A 221 20.30 7.27 16.39
N THR A 222 21.31 6.52 16.82
CA THR A 222 21.43 6.15 18.23
C THR A 222 21.57 7.41 19.08
N GLU A 223 21.26 7.34 20.38
CA GLU A 223 21.44 8.50 21.28
C GLU A 223 22.89 9.03 21.21
N ALA A 224 23.88 8.14 21.16
CA ALA A 224 25.28 8.50 21.05
C ALA A 224 25.60 9.22 19.73
N ASP A 225 25.14 8.67 18.59
CA ASP A 225 25.37 9.29 17.29
C ASP A 225 24.65 10.65 17.19
N ALA A 226 23.41 10.73 17.67
CA ALA A 226 22.64 11.96 17.69
C ALA A 226 23.29 13.03 18.58
N GLN A 227 23.92 12.63 19.69
CA GLN A 227 24.67 13.53 20.55
C GLN A 227 25.95 14.03 19.88
N ASP A 228 26.73 13.13 19.27
CA ASP A 228 28.00 13.44 18.61
C ASP A 228 27.82 14.38 17.41
N ASN A 229 26.71 14.23 16.69
CA ASN A 229 26.33 15.11 15.57
C ASN A 229 25.59 16.39 16.04
N GLY A 230 25.35 16.55 17.34
CA GLY A 230 24.69 17.75 17.88
C GLY A 230 23.18 17.84 17.61
N TYR A 231 22.52 16.75 17.21
CA TYR A 231 21.07 16.69 16.96
C TYR A 231 20.25 16.71 18.25
N LEU A 232 20.84 16.37 19.40
CA LEU A 232 20.17 16.36 20.71
C LEU A 232 20.28 17.69 21.48
N ASN A 233 20.74 18.77 20.86
CA ASN A 233 21.02 20.05 21.53
C ASN A 233 19.78 20.89 21.92
N GLY A 234 18.57 20.35 21.75
CA GLY A 234 17.32 21.05 22.01
C GLY A 234 16.11 20.11 22.01
N ASP A 235 14.95 20.65 21.63
CA ASP A 235 13.75 19.84 21.44
C ASP A 235 13.70 19.18 20.06
N VAL A 236 12.64 18.42 19.78
CA VAL A 236 12.49 17.70 18.51
C VAL A 236 12.45 18.62 17.28
N ILE A 237 12.06 19.90 17.44
CA ILE A 237 12.12 20.86 16.34
C ILE A 237 13.57 21.23 16.04
N ASP A 238 14.35 21.53 17.08
CA ASP A 238 15.77 21.84 16.91
C ASP A 238 16.52 20.64 16.33
N SER A 239 16.16 19.41 16.73
CA SER A 239 16.68 18.18 16.13
C SER A 239 16.37 18.09 14.63
N LEU A 240 15.13 18.36 14.21
CA LEU A 240 14.76 18.34 12.79
C LEU A 240 15.56 19.36 11.97
N LEU A 241 15.65 20.60 12.45
CA LEU A 241 16.40 21.65 11.75
C LEU A 241 17.91 21.34 11.70
N ALA A 242 18.47 20.78 12.77
CA ALA A 242 19.88 20.39 12.80
C ALA A 242 20.19 19.24 11.83
N ILE A 243 19.25 18.31 11.63
CA ILE A 243 19.39 17.23 10.64
C ILE A 243 19.25 17.75 9.20
N LEU A 244 18.35 18.71 8.96
CA LEU A 244 18.08 19.22 7.61
C LEU A 244 19.11 20.27 7.13
N SER A 245 19.61 21.10 8.03
CA SER A 245 20.51 22.21 7.67
C SER A 245 21.76 21.81 6.86
N PRO A 246 22.38 20.63 7.05
CA PRO A 246 23.51 20.18 6.23
C PRO A 246 23.11 19.55 4.89
N LEU A 247 21.83 19.20 4.70
CA LEU A 247 21.39 18.40 3.55
C LEU A 247 21.18 19.24 2.28
N ASP A 248 20.71 20.47 2.44
CA ASP A 248 20.48 21.37 1.32
C ASP A 248 20.71 22.83 1.73
N GLU A 249 21.88 23.38 1.40
CA GLU A 249 22.22 24.78 1.66
C GLU A 249 21.31 25.76 0.89
N SER A 250 20.57 25.29 -0.13
CA SER A 250 19.62 26.11 -0.88
C SER A 250 18.27 26.25 -0.18
N LEU A 251 17.99 25.38 0.81
CA LEU A 251 16.77 25.40 1.59
C LEU A 251 17.06 26.00 2.98
N SER A 252 16.57 27.21 3.23
CA SER A 252 16.63 27.82 4.55
C SER A 252 15.31 27.63 5.28
N PHE A 253 15.30 26.77 6.30
CA PHE A 253 14.14 26.57 7.18
C PHE A 253 14.33 27.31 8.49
N SER A 254 13.23 27.87 9.00
CA SER A 254 13.15 28.47 10.32
C SER A 254 12.32 27.60 11.25
N ARG A 255 12.42 27.88 12.55
CA ARG A 255 11.62 27.20 13.57
C ARG A 255 10.11 27.41 13.39
N GLU A 256 9.69 28.49 12.75
CA GLU A 256 8.29 28.81 12.49
C GLU A 256 7.68 27.96 11.36
N ASP A 257 8.52 27.37 10.51
CA ASP A 257 8.10 26.48 9.42
C ASP A 257 7.81 25.05 9.93
N VAL A 258 8.27 24.72 11.15
CA VAL A 258 8.13 23.39 11.73
C VAL A 258 6.91 23.32 12.64
N SER A 259 6.09 22.30 12.41
CA SER A 259 4.91 22.00 13.22
C SER A 259 5.19 20.86 14.21
N LEU A 260 4.61 20.93 15.41
CA LEU A 260 4.58 19.78 16.33
C LEU A 260 3.32 18.97 16.08
N ILE A 261 3.50 17.66 15.88
CA ILE A 261 2.42 16.70 15.79
C ILE A 261 2.50 15.70 16.94
N THR A 262 1.36 15.10 17.28
CA THR A 262 1.29 13.97 18.22
C THR A 262 0.96 12.72 17.41
N LEU A 263 1.83 11.72 17.49
CA LEU A 263 1.62 10.44 16.83
C LEU A 263 0.66 9.57 17.65
N ASP A 264 0.10 8.52 17.03
CA ASP A 264 -0.86 7.61 17.68
C ASP A 264 -0.32 6.92 18.96
N ASN A 265 1.01 6.87 19.06
CA ASN A 265 1.70 6.35 20.25
C ASN A 265 1.78 7.34 21.41
N GLY A 266 1.34 8.58 21.24
CA GLY A 266 1.47 9.66 22.22
C GLY A 266 2.79 10.43 22.18
N ASN A 267 3.75 10.01 21.35
CA ASN A 267 5.02 10.72 21.18
C ASN A 267 4.79 12.02 20.41
N GLN A 268 5.52 13.05 20.81
CA GLN A 268 5.61 14.27 20.03
C GLN A 268 6.66 14.10 18.93
N ALA A 269 6.34 14.61 17.75
CA ALA A 269 7.24 14.67 16.62
C ALA A 269 7.24 16.07 16.01
N ALA A 270 8.39 16.49 15.50
CA ALA A 270 8.51 17.69 14.69
C ALA A 270 8.29 17.30 13.22
N ARG A 271 7.46 18.08 12.53
CA ARG A 271 7.08 17.89 11.12
C ARG A 271 7.42 19.15 10.34
N LEU A 272 8.00 18.98 9.16
CA LEU A 272 8.19 20.03 8.17
C LEU A 272 7.70 19.52 6.82
N ASP A 273 6.94 20.36 6.14
CA ASP A 273 6.45 20.12 4.79
C ASP A 273 7.10 21.15 3.87
N TYR A 274 7.71 20.70 2.79
CA TYR A 274 8.34 21.59 1.83
C TYR A 274 8.33 21.00 0.42
N ARG A 275 8.47 21.88 -0.57
CA ARG A 275 8.58 21.46 -1.97
C ARG A 275 10.04 21.40 -2.37
N GLU A 276 10.47 20.24 -2.85
CA GLU A 276 11.82 20.01 -3.36
C GLU A 276 11.81 20.01 -4.88
N THR A 277 12.92 20.40 -5.53
CA THR A 277 13.09 20.27 -6.98
C THR A 277 14.36 19.47 -7.24
N ASN A 278 14.22 18.31 -7.89
CA ASN A 278 15.38 17.45 -8.16
C ASN A 278 16.28 17.99 -9.27
N GLU A 279 17.43 17.34 -9.48
CA GLU A 279 18.39 17.69 -10.53
C GLU A 279 17.80 17.66 -11.96
N SER A 280 16.69 16.92 -12.17
CA SER A 280 15.97 16.87 -13.45
C SER A 280 14.95 18.01 -13.62
N GLY A 281 14.82 18.90 -12.63
CA GLY A 281 13.87 20.01 -12.64
C GLY A 281 12.44 19.63 -12.29
N VAL A 282 12.19 18.41 -11.81
CA VAL A 282 10.87 17.98 -11.36
C VAL A 282 10.70 18.36 -9.89
N SER A 283 9.62 19.08 -9.60
CA SER A 283 9.28 19.50 -8.24
C SER A 283 8.18 18.63 -7.63
N TYR A 284 8.34 18.26 -6.37
CA TYR A 284 7.38 17.42 -5.64
C TYR A 284 7.34 17.84 -4.16
N ASP A 285 6.22 17.53 -3.51
CA ASP A 285 6.04 17.82 -2.09
C ASP A 285 6.70 16.72 -1.24
N ARG A 286 7.37 17.13 -0.17
CA ARG A 286 8.08 16.26 0.76
C ARG A 286 7.68 16.60 2.18
N ILE A 287 7.42 15.55 2.96
CA ILE A 287 7.13 15.65 4.38
C ILE A 287 8.26 14.98 5.13
N VAL A 288 8.84 15.66 6.10
CA VAL A 288 9.88 15.10 6.97
C VAL A 288 9.47 15.23 8.42
N VAL A 289 9.75 14.18 9.18
CA VAL A 289 9.34 14.03 10.57
C VAL A 289 10.53 13.55 11.39
N VAL A 290 10.77 14.20 12.53
CA VAL A 290 11.68 13.71 13.58
C VAL A 290 10.89 13.40 14.83
N GLN A 291 11.11 12.21 15.38
CA GLN A 291 10.66 11.84 16.72
C GLN A 291 11.82 11.32 17.56
N ARG A 292 11.72 11.54 18.88
CA ARG A 292 12.60 10.90 19.85
C ARG A 292 11.97 9.60 20.35
N LEU A 293 12.75 8.54 20.38
CA LEU A 293 12.33 7.23 20.86
C LEU A 293 12.58 7.09 22.37
N GLU A 294 11.99 6.06 22.98
CA GLU A 294 12.01 5.82 24.43
C GLU A 294 13.44 5.56 24.98
N ASP A 295 14.34 5.06 24.15
CA ASP A 295 15.74 4.79 24.46
C ASP A 295 16.67 6.01 24.25
N GLY A 296 16.12 7.17 23.90
CA GLY A 296 16.88 8.39 23.61
C GLY A 296 17.33 8.55 22.16
N SER A 297 17.17 7.52 21.32
CA SER A 297 17.47 7.58 19.88
C SER A 297 16.56 8.58 19.14
N LEU A 298 17.01 9.07 17.99
CA LEU A 298 16.19 9.87 17.08
C LEU A 298 15.83 9.08 15.83
N ALA A 299 14.56 9.15 15.44
CA ALA A 299 14.11 8.66 14.15
C ALA A 299 13.83 9.84 13.23
N PHE A 300 14.58 9.93 12.13
CA PHE A 300 14.32 10.82 11.01
C PHE A 300 13.61 10.04 9.91
N ILE A 301 12.42 10.50 9.56
CA ILE A 301 11.54 9.82 8.62
C ILE A 301 11.13 10.83 7.57
N GLY A 302 11.16 10.48 6.30
CA GLY A 302 10.52 11.31 5.30
C GLY A 302 9.63 10.53 4.35
N LEU A 303 8.69 11.27 3.79
CA LEU A 303 7.66 10.81 2.90
C LEU A 303 7.74 11.61 1.61
N VAL A 304 7.80 10.90 0.50
CA VAL A 304 7.82 11.46 -0.85
C VAL A 304 6.84 10.69 -1.75
N PRO A 305 6.27 11.32 -2.79
CA PRO A 305 5.45 10.60 -3.77
C PRO A 305 6.30 9.63 -4.60
N GLN A 306 5.69 8.56 -5.12
CA GLN A 306 6.34 7.68 -6.10
C GLN A 306 6.63 8.42 -7.41
N PRO A 307 7.64 7.98 -8.19
CA PRO A 307 7.95 8.61 -9.47
C PRO A 307 6.74 8.69 -10.41
N GLY A 308 6.52 9.87 -10.98
CA GLY A 308 5.38 10.14 -11.86
C GLY A 308 4.12 10.63 -11.13
N LEU A 309 4.14 10.68 -9.80
CA LEU A 309 3.13 11.36 -9.00
C LEU A 309 3.67 12.71 -8.53
N GLU A 310 2.83 13.74 -8.62
CA GLU A 310 3.23 15.11 -8.26
C GLU A 310 3.06 15.39 -6.77
N ASP A 311 2.07 14.76 -6.13
CA ASP A 311 1.64 15.08 -4.77
C ASP A 311 1.41 13.80 -3.93
N ILE A 312 1.52 13.96 -2.61
CA ILE A 312 1.12 12.95 -1.61
C ILE A 312 -0.36 13.21 -1.27
N THR A 313 -1.20 12.18 -1.40
CA THR A 313 -2.62 12.32 -1.02
C THR A 313 -2.76 12.47 0.50
N PRO A 314 -3.73 13.26 1.01
CA PRO A 314 -3.95 13.38 2.46
C PRO A 314 -4.14 12.05 3.17
N GLU A 315 -4.70 11.06 2.48
CA GLU A 315 -4.88 9.72 3.01
C GLU A 315 -3.58 8.94 3.08
N MET A 316 -2.73 9.02 2.05
CA MET A 316 -1.40 8.43 2.09
C MET A 316 -0.54 9.07 3.19
N GLU A 317 -0.65 10.38 3.37
CA GLU A 317 -0.03 11.07 4.50
C GLU A 317 -0.50 10.51 5.84
N ALA A 318 -1.82 10.37 6.04
CA ALA A 318 -2.39 9.82 7.27
C ALA A 318 -1.89 8.38 7.54
N VAL A 319 -1.79 7.56 6.50
CA VAL A 319 -1.23 6.20 6.57
C VAL A 319 0.23 6.23 7.01
N SER A 320 1.04 7.07 6.38
CA SER A 320 2.46 7.22 6.68
C SER A 320 2.69 7.72 8.10
N ILE A 321 1.90 8.68 8.59
CA ILE A 321 1.95 9.14 9.98
C ILE A 321 1.59 8.01 10.95
N ALA A 322 0.58 7.19 10.62
CA ALA A 322 0.24 6.02 11.43
C ALA A 322 1.40 5.01 11.48
N ILE A 323 2.08 4.75 10.35
CA ILE A 323 3.29 3.91 10.28
C ILE A 323 4.39 4.47 11.19
N MET A 324 4.68 5.77 11.12
CA MET A 324 5.65 6.45 11.99
C MET A 324 5.31 6.27 13.48
N GLY A 325 4.02 6.31 13.82
CA GLY A 325 3.51 6.07 15.17
C GLY A 325 3.77 4.66 15.70
N THR A 326 4.00 3.68 14.83
CA THR A 326 4.30 2.29 15.25
C THR A 326 5.75 2.07 15.66
N LEU A 327 6.65 3.01 15.35
CA LEU A 327 8.06 2.87 15.62
C LEU A 327 8.32 2.81 17.13
N ARG A 328 9.07 1.78 17.54
CA ARG A 328 9.43 1.52 18.94
C ARG A 328 10.88 1.15 19.05
N ALA A 329 11.59 1.79 19.98
CA ALA A 329 12.87 1.30 20.48
C ALA A 329 12.66 0.01 21.30
N ARG A 330 13.75 -0.74 21.47
CA ARG A 330 13.72 -2.04 22.13
C ARG A 330 13.78 -1.97 23.65
#